data_AF-A0A1J5TPK1-F1
#
_entry.id   AF-A0A1J5TPK1-F1
#
_cell.length_a   1.000
_cell.length_b   1.000
_cell.length_c   1.000
_cell.angle_alpha   90.00
_cell.angle_beta   90.00
_cell.angle_gamma   90.00
#
_symmetry.space_group_name_H-M   'P 1'
#
loop_
_entity.id
_entity.type
_entity.pdbx_description
1 polymer ?
#
loop_
_entity_poly.entity_id
_entity_poly.type
_entity_poly.pdbx_seq_one_letter_code
_entity_poly.pdbx_strand_id
1 'polypeptide(L)' 'MCYALGEFSAGSDEVYLDNLDGMPFYVEHEKFELWKRSQLTIDVVNDTGATDSLDHGTGKHFLTRSRLLSDEENKLLE' A
#
# COMPACT_ATOMS: atom_id res chain seq x y z
N MET A 1 -3.75 3.31 4.86
CA MET A 1 -4.47 4.58 5.08
C MET A 1 -4.72 5.22 3.73
N CYS A 2 -5.91 5.79 3.53
CA CYS A 2 -6.31 6.51 2.33
C CYS A 2 -6.44 8.01 2.68
N TYR A 3 -5.93 8.87 1.80
CA TYR A 3 -5.98 10.33 1.94
C TYR A 3 -6.52 10.93 0.65
N ALA A 4 -7.08 12.14 0.71
CA ALA A 4 -7.43 12.84 -0.52
C ALA A 4 -6.15 13.23 -1.27
N LEU A 5 -6.24 13.33 -2.59
CA LEU A 5 -5.10 13.68 -3.43
C LEU A 5 -4.56 15.05 -3.01
N GLY A 6 -3.28 15.10 -2.64
CA GLY A 6 -2.60 16.31 -2.17
C GLY A 6 -2.65 16.54 -0.66
N GLU A 7 -3.38 15.73 0.12
CA GLU A 7 -3.42 15.85 1.58
C GLU A 7 -2.36 14.99 2.29
N PHE A 8 -1.82 13.97 1.60
CA PHE A 8 -0.70 13.20 2.10
C PHE A 8 0.63 13.89 1.75
N SER A 9 1.37 14.32 2.77
CA SER A 9 2.71 14.87 2.63
C SER A 9 3.75 13.79 2.91
N ALA A 10 4.28 13.15 1.86
CA ALA A 10 5.33 12.15 1.99
C ALA A 10 6.60 12.77 2.61
N GLY A 11 7.09 12.19 3.70
CA GLY A 11 8.35 12.58 4.35
C GLY A 11 9.58 11.95 3.70
N SER A 12 10.74 12.08 4.35
CA SER A 12 11.98 11.41 3.93
C SER A 12 11.92 9.89 4.06
N ASP A 13 11.05 9.40 4.94
CA ASP A 13 10.98 7.99 5.30
C ASP A 13 9.94 7.23 4.45
N GLU A 14 9.26 7.94 3.53
CA GLU A 14 8.23 7.37 2.67
C GLU A 14 8.79 6.97 1.31
N VAL A 15 8.63 5.69 0.98
CA VAL A 15 9.01 5.11 -0.31
C VAL A 15 7.78 5.10 -1.22
N TYR A 16 7.88 5.80 -2.34
CA TYR A 16 6.91 5.68 -3.44
C TYR A 16 7.06 4.30 -4.11
N LEU A 17 5.97 3.54 -4.18
CA LEU A 17 5.97 2.22 -4.82
C LEU A 17 5.50 2.31 -6.26
N ASP A 18 4.28 2.78 -6.48
CA ASP A 18 3.69 2.96 -7.81
C ASP A 18 2.38 3.76 -7.73
N ASN A 19 1.73 3.97 -8.87
CA ASN A 19 0.37 4.46 -8.96
C ASN A 19 -0.62 3.30 -9.08
N LEU A 20 -1.57 3.22 -8.15
CA LEU A 20 -2.71 2.31 -8.19
C LEU A 20 -3.91 3.03 -8.79
N ASP A 21 -4.32 2.64 -10.01
CA ASP A 21 -5.39 3.33 -10.76
C ASP A 21 -5.17 4.86 -10.87
N GLY A 22 -3.91 5.26 -11.09
CA GLY A 22 -3.52 6.67 -11.19
C GLY A 22 -3.37 7.41 -9.86
N MET A 23 -3.58 6.74 -8.71
CA MET A 23 -3.37 7.32 -7.38
C MET A 23 -2.04 6.85 -6.77
N PRO A 24 -1.22 7.74 -6.20
CA PRO A 24 0.09 7.37 -5.70
C PRO A 24 -0.01 6.51 -4.44
N PHE A 25 0.80 5.45 -4.39
CA PHE A 25 0.89 4.54 -3.26
C PHE A 25 2.27 4.57 -2.63
N TYR A 26 2.30 4.82 -1.33
CA TYR A 26 3.52 4.94 -0.54
C TYR A 26 3.55 3.89 0.56
N VAL A 27 4.76 3.56 1.00
CA VAL A 27 5.00 2.75 2.18
C VAL A 27 6.16 3.34 2.96
N GLU A 28 6.12 3.24 4.28
CA GLU A 28 7.24 3.60 5.15
C GLU A 28 8.47 2.74 4.84
N HIS A 29 9.67 3.32 4.90
CA HIS A 29 10.93 2.69 4.52
C HIS A 29 11.19 1.38 5.28
N GLU A 30 10.91 1.32 6.58
CA GLU A 30 11.05 0.08 7.35
C GLU A 30 10.13 -1.03 6.84
N LYS A 31 8.88 -0.69 6.51
CA LYS A 31 7.93 -1.63 5.90
C LYS A 31 8.35 -2.03 4.49
N PHE A 32 8.90 -1.10 3.71
CA PHE A 32 9.47 -1.41 2.39
C PHE A 32 10.54 -2.49 2.49
N GLU A 33 11.49 -2.36 3.43
CA GLU A 33 12.56 -3.32 3.61
C GLU A 33 12.05 -4.73 3.94
N LEU A 34 10.93 -4.83 4.66
CA LEU A 34 10.25 -6.09 4.97
C LEU A 34 9.47 -6.65 3.77
N TRP A 35 8.89 -5.79 2.93
CA TRP A 35 7.96 -6.18 1.86
C TRP A 35 8.55 -6.19 0.46
N LYS A 36 9.76 -5.68 0.24
CA LYS A 36 10.38 -5.56 -1.09
C LYS A 36 10.55 -6.87 -1.86
N ARG A 37 10.44 -8.02 -1.17
CA ARG A 37 10.41 -9.37 -1.76
C ARG A 37 9.05 -10.05 -1.65
N SER A 38 7.99 -9.24 -1.62
CA SER A 38 6.59 -9.70 -1.58
C SER A 38 5.80 -9.06 -2.70
N GLN A 39 4.91 -9.84 -3.30
CA GLN A 39 3.80 -9.29 -4.05
C GLN A 39 2.80 -8.69 -3.07
N LEU A 40 2.46 -7.42 -3.27
CA LEU A 40 1.41 -6.74 -2.52
C LEU A 40 0.12 -6.70 -3.34
N THR A 41 -0.99 -7.04 -2.70
CA THR A 41 -2.34 -6.87 -3.25
C THR A 41 -3.10 -5.92 -2.36
N ILE A 42 -3.70 -4.89 -2.95
CA ILE A 42 -4.55 -3.93 -2.24
C ILE A 42 -6.00 -4.26 -2.58
N ASP A 43 -6.69 -4.94 -1.67
CA ASP A 43 -8.08 -5.34 -1.82
C ASP A 43 -9.04 -4.26 -1.27
N VAL A 44 -10.27 -4.26 -1.77
CA VAL A 44 -11.39 -3.53 -1.16
C VAL A 44 -12.34 -4.53 -0.52
N VAL A 45 -12.51 -4.44 0.80
CA VAL A 45 -13.37 -5.33 1.59
C VAL A 45 -14.51 -4.56 2.23
N ASN A 46 -15.59 -5.25 2.62
CA ASN A 46 -16.69 -4.65 3.38
C ASN A 46 -16.31 -4.61 4.86
N ASP A 47 -15.80 -3.47 5.31
CA ASP A 47 -15.43 -3.19 6.69
C ASP A 47 -15.49 -1.67 6.93
N THR A 48 -15.53 -1.23 8.18
CA THR A 48 -15.61 0.18 8.57
C THR A 48 -14.25 0.89 8.42
N GLY A 49 -13.15 0.12 8.42
CA GLY A 49 -11.80 0.64 8.26
C GLY A 49 -11.30 1.48 9.43
N ALA A 50 -10.08 2.01 9.31
CA ALA A 50 -9.49 2.88 10.31
C ALA A 50 -10.20 4.25 10.34
N THR A 51 -10.45 4.80 11.53
CA THR A 51 -11.16 6.07 11.74
C THR A 51 -10.49 7.27 11.08
N ASP A 52 -9.17 7.20 10.91
CA ASP A 52 -8.35 8.30 10.37
C ASP A 52 -8.10 8.17 8.85
N SER A 53 -8.87 7.31 8.18
CA SER A 53 -8.74 7.01 6.75
C SER A 53 -9.91 7.59 5.97
N LEU A 54 -9.67 8.12 4.77
CA LEU A 54 -10.69 8.77 3.94
C LEU A 54 -11.88 7.84 3.59
N ASP A 55 -11.62 6.53 3.50
CA ASP A 55 -12.63 5.48 3.25
C ASP A 55 -13.54 5.18 4.45
N HIS A 56 -13.23 5.74 5.63
CA HIS A 56 -14.04 5.53 6.83
C HIS A 56 -15.49 6.00 6.63
N GLY A 57 -16.45 5.19 7.09
CA GLY A 57 -17.88 5.49 6.96
C GLY A 57 -18.49 5.17 5.59
N THR A 58 -17.68 4.75 4.60
CA THR A 58 -18.18 4.28 3.30
C THR A 58 -18.72 2.84 3.34
N GLY A 59 -18.45 2.10 4.42
CA GLY A 59 -18.71 0.66 4.54
C GLY A 59 -17.73 -0.22 3.75
N LYS A 60 -16.67 0.39 3.19
CA LYS A 60 -15.57 -0.29 2.50
C LYS A 60 -14.24 0.11 3.11
N HIS A 61 -13.27 -0.81 3.05
CA HIS A 61 -11.93 -0.58 3.54
C HIS A 61 -10.87 -1.20 2.62
N PHE A 62 -9.71 -0.54 2.51
CA PHE A 62 -8.54 -1.10 1.83
C PHE A 62 -7.77 -2.07 2.72
N LEU A 63 -7.57 -3.30 2.23
CA LEU A 63 -6.79 -4.33 2.90
C LEU A 63 -5.54 -4.68 2.09
N THR A 64 -4.37 -4.46 2.68
CA THR A 64 -3.10 -4.93 2.10
C THR A 64 -2.86 -6.39 2.44
N ARG A 65 -2.72 -7.23 1.41
CA ARG A 65 -2.24 -8.60 1.52
C ARG A 65 -0.85 -8.72 0.92
N SER A 66 -0.04 -9.59 1.50
CA SER A 66 1.30 -9.87 1.02
C SER A 66 1.48 -11.36 0.77
N ARG A 67 2.14 -11.69 -0.35
CA ARG A 67 2.63 -13.04 -0.64
C ARG A 67 4.12 -12.94 -0.95
N LEU A 68 4.95 -13.78 -0.34
CA LEU A 68 6.37 -13.86 -0.70
C LEU A 68 6.52 -14.22 -2.19
N LEU A 69 7.46 -13.53 -2.85
CA LEU A 69 7.83 -13.85 -4.21
C LEU A 69 8.52 -15.21 -4.26
N SER A 70 8.27 -15.96 -5.33
CA SER A 70 9.01 -17.19 -5.63
C SER A 70 10.47 -16.88 -5.99
N ASP A 71 11.32 -17.90 -6.00
CA ASP A 71 12.71 -17.73 -6.44
C ASP A 71 12.81 -17.23 -7.89
N GLU A 72 11.85 -17.59 -8.75
CA GLU A 72 11.79 -17.12 -10.14
C GLU A 72 11.37 -15.65 -10.22
N GLU A 73 10.38 -15.24 -9.43
CA GLU A 73 9.92 -13.85 -9.35
C GLU A 73 11.00 -12.93 -8.75
N ASN A 74 11.73 -13.40 -7.73
CA ASN A 74 12.83 -12.64 -7.14
C ASN A 74 13.96 -12.36 -8.14
N LYS A 75 14.25 -13.30 -9.06
CA LYS A 75 15.28 -13.09 -10.11
C LYS A 75 14.92 -11.98 -11.09
N LEU A 76 13.66 -11.59 -11.20
CA LEU A 76 13.23 -10.48 -12.05
C LEU A 76 13.55 -9.11 -11.42
N LEU A 77 13.93 -9.08 -10.14
CA LEU A 77 14.28 -7.87 -9.39
C LEU A 77 15.81 -7.62 -9.33
N GLU A 78 16.63 -8.54 -9.85
CA GLU A 78 18.09 -8.44 -9.95
C GLU A 78 18.53 -7.75 -11.24
#